data_AF-A0A6A5ABJ4-F1
#
_entry.id   AF-A0A6A5ABJ4-F1
#
_cell.length_a   1.000
_cell.length_b   1.000
_cell.length_c   1.000
_cell.angle_alpha   90.00
_cell.angle_beta   90.00
_cell.angle_gamma   90.00
#
_symmetry.space_group_name_H-M   'P 1'
#
loop_
_entity.id
_entity.type
_entity.pdbx_description
1 polymer ?
#
loop_
_entity_poly.entity_id
_entity_poly.type
_entity_poly.pdbx_seq_one_letter_code
_entity_poly.pdbx_strand_id
1 'polypeptide(L)'
;MAKVSPTPLTLQQMKTFATNGPELRLKASAFLHNELQIRFARAVVELSELPLGLNETAPVKMAIANYTTFLHDVAAMKAPSTPEEDAIFTSRITQMKKQGSNLVPMICGGLHTIKTTPRGIDALRLQDVQVHLTIKISDEGGGVPRSEWRKLWQYTYSTADDDMENSIYQGQVNFRDHFCGGGYGLPISRLFARYFGGEVTFVSSEGFGSSVFIQAHRLGKQAELVPGHTNFTLQPLTF
;
A
#
# COMPACT_ATOMS: atom_id res chain seq x y z
N MET A 1 -17.82 -13.01 0.99
CA MET A 1 -17.07 -12.04 1.82
C MET A 1 -16.83 -10.69 1.15
N ALA A 2 -16.51 -10.61 -0.16
CA ALA A 2 -16.18 -9.33 -0.82
C ALA A 2 -17.24 -8.20 -0.73
N LYS A 3 -18.54 -8.53 -0.54
CA LYS A 3 -19.62 -7.56 -0.36
C LYS A 3 -19.66 -6.88 1.02
N VAL A 4 -18.98 -7.45 2.03
CA VAL A 4 -18.99 -6.96 3.43
C VAL A 4 -17.90 -5.93 3.62
N SER A 5 -18.20 -4.68 4.00
CA SER A 5 -17.19 -3.61 4.24
C SER A 5 -16.12 -3.99 5.26
N PRO A 6 -14.83 -3.61 5.06
CA PRO A 6 -13.78 -3.90 6.02
C PRO A 6 -13.99 -3.04 7.27
N THR A 7 -13.52 -3.49 8.42
CA THR A 7 -13.61 -2.72 9.66
C THR A 7 -12.33 -1.91 9.83
N PRO A 8 -12.34 -0.57 9.66
CA PRO A 8 -11.15 0.24 9.86
C PRO A 8 -10.85 0.38 11.36
N LEU A 9 -9.57 0.25 11.72
CA LEU A 9 -9.10 0.43 13.09
C LEU A 9 -8.31 1.72 13.25
N THR A 10 -8.31 2.29 14.45
CA THR A 10 -7.41 3.39 14.83
C THR A 10 -6.13 2.83 15.46
N LEU A 11 -5.03 3.58 15.39
CA LEU A 11 -3.80 3.21 16.11
C LEU A 11 -4.04 3.08 17.62
N GLN A 12 -4.94 3.91 18.18
CA GLN A 12 -5.34 3.82 19.58
C GLN A 12 -6.03 2.48 19.89
N GLN A 13 -6.96 2.02 19.06
CA GLN A 13 -7.60 0.71 19.20
C GLN A 13 -6.57 -0.41 19.09
N MET A 14 -5.68 -0.37 18.08
CA MET A 14 -4.62 -1.37 17.92
C MET A 14 -3.72 -1.45 19.15
N LYS A 15 -3.33 -0.30 19.72
CA LYS A 15 -2.57 -0.25 20.98
C LYS A 15 -3.35 -0.90 22.12
N THR A 16 -4.65 -0.56 22.25
CA THR A 16 -5.52 -1.15 23.29
C THR A 16 -5.53 -2.67 23.18
N PHE A 17 -5.73 -3.24 21.98
CA PHE A 17 -5.68 -4.69 21.75
C PHE A 17 -4.32 -5.31 22.10
N ALA A 18 -3.22 -4.59 21.85
CA ALA A 18 -1.88 -5.09 22.13
C ALA A 18 -1.49 -5.07 23.62
N THR A 19 -2.01 -4.12 24.40
CA THR A 19 -1.53 -3.88 25.79
C THR A 19 -2.44 -4.42 26.89
N ASN A 20 -3.70 -4.79 26.61
CA ASN A 20 -4.69 -5.09 27.65
C ASN A 20 -4.96 -6.60 27.84
N GLY A 21 -3.89 -7.35 28.13
CA GLY A 21 -4.00 -8.72 28.65
C GLY A 21 -4.45 -9.79 27.65
N PRO A 22 -4.47 -11.07 28.07
CA PRO A 22 -4.71 -12.22 27.19
C PRO A 22 -6.14 -12.31 26.65
N GLU A 23 -7.13 -11.83 27.40
CA GLU A 23 -8.54 -11.86 26.97
C GLU A 23 -8.76 -11.00 25.72
N LEU A 24 -8.20 -9.78 25.72
CA LEU A 24 -8.37 -8.87 24.59
C LEU A 24 -7.52 -9.29 23.39
N ARG A 25 -6.38 -9.93 23.62
CA ARG A 25 -5.59 -10.60 22.58
C ARG A 25 -6.40 -11.67 21.85
N LEU A 26 -7.12 -12.52 22.57
CA LEU A 26 -7.96 -13.56 21.97
C LEU A 26 -9.12 -12.98 21.15
N LYS A 27 -9.77 -11.91 21.66
CA LYS A 27 -10.76 -11.15 20.90
C LYS A 27 -10.16 -10.54 19.63
N ALA A 28 -8.93 -10.03 19.71
CA ALA A 28 -8.23 -9.46 18.57
C ALA A 28 -7.89 -10.50 17.49
N SER A 29 -7.49 -11.72 17.87
CA SER A 29 -7.19 -12.77 16.89
C SER A 29 -8.44 -13.37 16.26
N ALA A 30 -9.53 -13.53 17.01
CA ALA A 30 -10.83 -13.88 16.45
C ALA A 30 -11.34 -12.80 15.47
N PHE A 31 -11.19 -11.52 15.83
CA PHE A 31 -11.47 -10.40 14.91
C PHE A 31 -10.60 -10.48 13.65
N LEU A 32 -9.30 -10.67 13.80
CA LEU A 32 -8.34 -10.70 12.69
C LEU A 32 -8.63 -11.87 11.73
N HIS A 33 -9.02 -13.04 12.24
CA HIS A 33 -9.43 -14.18 11.43
C HIS A 33 -10.57 -13.83 10.47
N ASN A 34 -11.61 -13.14 10.96
CA ASN A 34 -12.72 -12.70 10.12
C ASN A 34 -12.33 -11.53 9.19
N GLU A 35 -11.64 -10.52 9.73
CA GLU A 35 -11.29 -9.29 9.00
C GLU A 35 -10.31 -9.58 7.84
N LEU A 36 -9.35 -10.50 8.01
CA LEU A 36 -8.43 -10.89 6.93
C LEU A 36 -9.16 -11.53 5.76
N GLN A 37 -10.16 -12.38 6.01
CA GLN A 37 -10.95 -12.99 4.94
C GLN A 37 -11.72 -11.94 4.14
N ILE A 38 -12.27 -10.93 4.83
CA ILE A 38 -12.96 -9.81 4.17
C ILE A 38 -11.98 -9.03 3.29
N ARG A 39 -10.82 -8.64 3.84
CA ARG A 39 -9.82 -7.84 3.12
C ARG A 39 -9.19 -8.60 1.95
N PHE A 40 -8.87 -9.89 2.09
CA PHE A 40 -8.34 -10.71 0.99
C PHE A 40 -9.38 -10.94 -0.10
N ALA A 41 -10.63 -11.27 0.26
CA ALA A 41 -11.69 -11.44 -0.73
C ALA A 41 -11.93 -10.16 -1.54
N ARG A 42 -11.84 -8.99 -0.89
CA ARG A 42 -11.88 -7.70 -1.58
C ARG A 42 -10.69 -7.49 -2.50
N ALA A 43 -9.47 -7.71 -2.02
CA ALA A 43 -8.27 -7.55 -2.83
C ALA A 43 -8.33 -8.41 -4.10
N VAL A 44 -8.84 -9.64 -4.01
CA VAL A 44 -9.05 -10.51 -5.17
C VAL A 44 -10.01 -9.87 -6.19
N VAL A 45 -11.15 -9.35 -5.73
CA VAL A 45 -12.13 -8.68 -6.62
C VAL A 45 -11.55 -7.41 -7.23
N GLU A 46 -10.98 -6.52 -6.42
CA GLU A 46 -10.41 -5.25 -6.87
C GLU A 46 -9.28 -5.47 -7.90
N LEU A 47 -8.39 -6.44 -7.67
CA LEU A 47 -7.34 -6.79 -8.61
C LEU A 47 -7.88 -7.40 -9.91
N SER A 48 -8.96 -8.19 -9.81
CA SER A 48 -9.59 -8.83 -10.98
C SER A 48 -10.34 -7.84 -11.87
N GLU A 49 -10.77 -6.71 -11.30
CA GLU A 49 -11.49 -5.63 -11.98
C GLU A 49 -10.58 -4.49 -12.44
N LEU A 50 -9.25 -4.61 -12.26
CA LEU A 50 -8.32 -3.56 -12.68
C LEU A 50 -8.46 -3.26 -14.18
N PRO A 51 -8.53 -1.96 -14.55
CA PRO A 51 -8.83 -1.55 -15.91
C PRO A 51 -7.63 -1.77 -16.84
N LEU A 52 -7.85 -1.50 -18.14
CA LEU A 52 -6.79 -1.45 -19.17
C LEU A 52 -6.06 -2.78 -19.38
N GLY A 53 -6.66 -3.92 -19.02
CA GLY A 53 -6.02 -5.23 -19.11
C GLY A 53 -4.93 -5.46 -18.05
N LEU A 54 -4.86 -4.61 -17.01
CA LEU A 54 -3.89 -4.76 -15.93
C LEU A 54 -4.11 -6.07 -15.16
N ASN A 55 -5.37 -6.44 -14.96
CA ASN A 55 -5.77 -7.73 -14.41
C ASN A 55 -5.28 -8.94 -15.25
N GLU A 56 -4.98 -8.75 -16.53
CA GLU A 56 -4.52 -9.81 -17.42
C GLU A 56 -3.01 -10.01 -17.41
N THR A 57 -2.25 -9.04 -16.89
CA THR A 57 -0.79 -9.12 -16.79
C THR A 57 -0.36 -10.26 -15.88
N ALA A 58 0.72 -10.97 -16.24
CA ALA A 58 1.21 -12.11 -15.48
C ALA A 58 1.49 -11.79 -13.98
N PRO A 59 2.10 -10.64 -13.63
CA PRO A 59 2.33 -10.30 -12.23
C PRO A 59 1.04 -10.06 -11.43
N VAL A 60 0.01 -9.46 -12.04
CA VAL A 60 -1.27 -9.22 -11.37
C VAL A 60 -2.06 -10.52 -11.22
N LYS A 61 -2.05 -11.40 -12.23
CA LYS A 61 -2.61 -12.76 -12.10
C LYS A 61 -1.95 -13.55 -10.97
N MET A 62 -0.63 -13.44 -10.83
CA MET A 62 0.11 -14.06 -9.72
C MET A 62 -0.29 -13.45 -8.36
N ALA A 63 -0.48 -12.13 -8.28
CA ALA A 63 -0.99 -11.49 -7.07
C ALA A 63 -2.41 -11.96 -6.71
N ILE A 64 -3.32 -12.05 -7.68
CA ILE A 64 -4.68 -12.59 -7.49
C ILE A 64 -4.62 -14.03 -6.98
N ALA A 65 -3.78 -14.88 -7.57
CA ALA A 65 -3.58 -16.26 -7.14
C ALA A 65 -3.10 -16.33 -5.69
N ASN A 66 -2.09 -15.52 -5.32
CA ASN A 66 -1.58 -15.46 -3.94
C ASN A 66 -2.66 -15.04 -2.94
N TYR A 67 -3.42 -13.97 -3.22
CA TYR A 67 -4.51 -13.54 -2.35
C TYR A 67 -5.64 -14.57 -2.25
N THR A 68 -5.91 -15.31 -3.32
CA THR A 68 -6.90 -16.40 -3.33
C THR A 68 -6.44 -17.55 -2.42
N THR A 69 -5.17 -17.94 -2.52
CA THR A 69 -4.57 -18.94 -1.62
C THR A 69 -4.61 -18.46 -0.17
N PHE A 70 -4.22 -17.21 0.11
CA PHE A 70 -4.26 -16.66 1.47
C PHE A 70 -5.69 -16.62 2.05
N LEU A 71 -6.68 -16.29 1.24
CA LEU A 71 -8.09 -16.33 1.65
C LEU A 71 -8.51 -17.76 1.99
N HIS A 72 -8.19 -18.72 1.13
CA HIS A 72 -8.52 -20.14 1.34
C HIS A 72 -7.86 -20.67 2.63
N ASP A 73 -6.57 -20.38 2.82
CA ASP A 73 -5.81 -20.82 3.99
C ASP A 73 -6.38 -20.24 5.29
N VAL A 74 -6.76 -18.95 5.30
CA VAL A 74 -7.42 -18.35 6.49
C VAL A 74 -8.81 -18.92 6.72
N ALA A 75 -9.60 -19.12 5.67
CA ALA A 75 -10.94 -19.69 5.78
C ALA A 75 -10.93 -21.16 6.26
N ALA A 76 -9.88 -21.91 5.95
CA ALA A 76 -9.69 -23.29 6.43
C ALA A 76 -9.31 -23.36 7.91
N MET A 77 -8.77 -22.29 8.49
CA MET A 77 -8.49 -22.21 9.93
C MET A 77 -9.77 -21.95 10.72
N LYS A 78 -9.86 -22.55 11.91
CA LYS A 78 -10.88 -22.20 12.91
C LYS A 78 -10.53 -20.83 13.53
N ALA A 79 -11.55 -20.01 13.80
CA ALA A 79 -11.37 -18.78 14.57
C ALA A 79 -10.78 -19.10 15.95
N PRO A 80 -9.68 -18.44 16.37
CA PRO A 80 -9.05 -18.71 17.67
C PRO A 80 -10.01 -18.47 18.83
N SER A 81 -10.10 -19.47 19.71
CA SER A 81 -10.92 -19.46 20.93
C SER A 81 -10.14 -19.83 22.19
N THR A 82 -8.88 -20.26 22.05
CA THR A 82 -7.93 -20.47 23.17
C THR A 82 -6.58 -19.81 22.91
N PRO A 83 -5.73 -19.59 23.93
CA PRO A 83 -4.37 -19.07 23.76
C PRO A 83 -3.48 -19.95 22.86
N GLU A 84 -3.67 -21.26 22.88
CA GLU A 84 -2.92 -22.20 22.05
C GLU A 84 -3.35 -22.07 20.58
N GLU A 85 -4.65 -21.97 20.31
CA GLU A 85 -5.18 -21.71 18.97
C GLU A 85 -4.70 -20.34 18.45
N ASP A 86 -4.64 -19.30 19.30
CA ASP A 86 -4.09 -17.98 18.97
C ASP A 86 -2.61 -18.05 18.56
N ALA A 87 -1.81 -18.82 19.29
CA ALA A 87 -0.39 -19.00 18.98
C ALA A 87 -0.19 -19.68 17.62
N ILE A 88 -0.97 -20.72 17.33
CA ILE A 88 -0.95 -21.43 16.04
C ILE A 88 -1.37 -20.48 14.91
N PHE A 89 -2.48 -19.77 15.08
CA PHE A 89 -2.96 -18.79 14.11
C PHE A 89 -1.93 -17.69 13.84
N THR A 90 -1.33 -17.12 14.90
CA THR A 90 -0.28 -16.11 14.80
C THR A 90 0.93 -16.61 14.00
N SER A 91 1.35 -17.85 14.23
CA SER A 91 2.46 -18.47 13.50
C SER A 91 2.14 -18.60 12.00
N ARG A 92 0.92 -19.04 11.66
CA ARG A 92 0.45 -19.14 10.27
C ARG A 92 0.40 -17.78 9.58
N ILE A 93 -0.22 -16.77 10.20
CA ILE A 93 -0.27 -15.41 9.64
C ILE A 93 1.14 -14.83 9.47
N THR A 94 2.06 -15.12 10.40
CA THR A 94 3.46 -14.69 10.29
C THR A 94 4.16 -15.32 9.08
N GLN A 95 3.90 -16.60 8.82
CA GLN A 95 4.42 -17.30 7.65
C GLN A 95 3.84 -16.72 6.35
N MET A 96 2.53 -16.49 6.29
CA MET A 96 1.86 -15.88 5.14
C MET A 96 2.41 -14.46 4.86
N LYS A 97 2.61 -13.65 5.90
CA LYS A 97 3.23 -12.32 5.77
C LYS A 97 4.62 -12.39 5.13
N LYS A 98 5.44 -13.38 5.49
CA LYS A 98 6.77 -13.58 4.89
C LYS A 98 6.65 -13.94 3.40
N GLN A 99 5.69 -14.80 3.04
CA GLN A 99 5.43 -15.21 1.65
C GLN A 99 4.88 -14.08 0.79
N GLY A 100 4.04 -13.21 1.35
CA GLY A 100 3.45 -12.05 0.65
C GLY A 100 4.38 -10.85 0.47
N SER A 101 5.65 -10.92 0.92
CA SER A 101 6.58 -9.78 0.90
C SER A 101 6.92 -9.26 -0.51
N ASN A 102 6.74 -10.09 -1.54
CA ASN A 102 7.03 -9.76 -2.94
C ASN A 102 5.83 -9.14 -3.70
N LEU A 103 4.67 -8.96 -3.07
CA LEU A 103 3.46 -8.48 -3.75
C LEU A 103 3.59 -7.05 -4.30
N VAL A 104 4.30 -6.17 -3.59
CA VAL A 104 4.51 -4.79 -4.04
C VAL A 104 5.36 -4.73 -5.32
N PRO A 105 6.55 -5.36 -5.39
CA PRO A 105 7.31 -5.46 -6.64
C PRO A 105 6.53 -6.11 -7.79
N MET A 106 5.75 -7.18 -7.52
CA MET A 106 4.93 -7.84 -8.55
C MET A 106 3.91 -6.88 -9.18
N ILE A 107 3.13 -6.18 -8.36
CA ILE A 107 2.10 -5.24 -8.86
C ILE A 107 2.77 -4.10 -9.64
N CYS A 108 3.93 -3.61 -9.17
CA CYS A 108 4.69 -2.58 -9.90
C CYS A 108 5.21 -3.10 -11.26
N GLY A 109 5.65 -4.36 -11.35
CA GLY A 109 6.01 -4.99 -12.63
C GLY A 109 4.84 -5.10 -13.61
N GLY A 110 3.63 -5.35 -13.12
CA GLY A 110 2.41 -5.32 -13.94
C GLY A 110 2.12 -3.93 -14.52
N LEU A 111 2.26 -2.88 -13.69
CA LEU A 111 2.13 -1.48 -14.12
C LEU A 111 3.17 -1.10 -15.17
N HIS A 112 4.41 -1.58 -15.04
CA HIS A 112 5.46 -1.37 -16.04
C HIS A 112 5.11 -2.00 -17.40
N THR A 113 4.51 -3.20 -17.39
CA THR A 113 4.06 -3.88 -18.62
C THR A 113 3.02 -3.03 -19.38
N ILE A 114 2.21 -2.25 -18.67
CA ILE A 114 1.19 -1.40 -19.27
C ILE A 114 1.69 0.00 -19.62
N LYS A 115 2.76 0.49 -18.99
CA LYS A 115 3.42 1.75 -19.35
C LYS A 115 3.86 1.80 -20.82
N THR A 116 4.17 0.65 -21.42
CA THR A 116 4.53 0.52 -22.85
C THR A 116 3.32 0.62 -23.79
N THR A 117 2.10 0.69 -23.24
CA THR A 117 0.85 0.82 -23.99
C THR A 117 0.32 2.27 -23.94
N PRO A 118 -0.45 2.73 -24.94
CA PRO A 118 -0.83 4.15 -25.08
C PRO A 118 -1.75 4.77 -24.00
N ARG A 119 -2.02 4.11 -22.86
CA ARG A 119 -3.20 4.41 -22.01
C ARG A 119 -2.96 4.75 -20.54
N GLY A 120 -1.74 4.99 -20.07
CA GLY A 120 -1.49 5.21 -18.63
C GLY A 120 -1.13 6.64 -18.22
N ILE A 121 -2.09 7.52 -17.90
CA ILE A 121 -1.83 8.79 -17.16
C ILE A 121 -2.97 9.17 -16.17
N ASP A 122 -2.55 9.47 -14.93
CA ASP A 122 -3.07 10.29 -13.81
C ASP A 122 -4.42 10.02 -13.08
N ALA A 123 -4.35 9.97 -11.73
CA ALA A 123 -5.35 10.51 -10.79
C ALA A 123 -4.81 10.61 -9.34
N LEU A 124 -5.04 11.75 -8.63
CA LEU A 124 -5.37 11.89 -7.18
C LEU A 124 -5.05 13.28 -6.58
N ARG A 125 -6.05 13.95 -5.95
CA ARG A 125 -5.89 15.04 -4.96
C ARG A 125 -7.06 15.06 -3.97
N LEU A 126 -6.80 15.38 -2.69
CA LEU A 126 -7.80 15.86 -1.73
C LEU A 126 -7.17 16.74 -0.61
N GLN A 127 -8.08 17.34 0.17
CA GLN A 127 -8.07 18.58 0.96
C GLN A 127 -7.46 18.50 2.37
N ASP A 128 -7.18 19.69 2.92
CA ASP A 128 -6.59 19.97 4.24
C ASP A 128 -7.54 19.78 5.43
N VAL A 129 -7.02 19.21 6.52
CA VAL A 129 -7.58 19.31 7.89
C VAL A 129 -6.42 19.33 8.89
N GLN A 130 -6.39 20.29 9.82
CA GLN A 130 -5.33 20.50 10.82
C GLN A 130 -5.45 19.56 12.03
N VAL A 131 -4.40 18.78 12.36
CA VAL A 131 -3.57 18.74 13.60
C VAL A 131 -2.52 17.62 13.41
N HIS A 132 -1.31 17.95 12.91
CA HIS A 132 -0.32 16.96 12.43
C HIS A 132 1.05 17.08 13.08
N LEU A 133 1.72 15.93 13.30
CA LEU A 133 3.18 15.84 13.40
C LEU A 133 3.75 16.02 11.98
N THR A 134 4.71 16.93 11.80
CA THR A 134 5.37 17.14 10.50
C THR A 134 6.86 16.86 10.61
N ILE A 135 7.37 15.99 9.74
CA ILE A 135 8.81 15.71 9.57
C ILE A 135 9.22 16.33 8.24
N LYS A 136 10.22 17.21 8.27
CA LYS A 136 10.81 17.82 7.07
C LYS A 136 12.16 17.16 6.80
N ILE A 137 12.35 16.70 5.57
CA ILE A 137 13.63 16.20 5.06
C ILE A 137 14.03 17.11 3.90
N SER A 138 15.24 17.64 3.92
CA SER A 138 15.74 18.54 2.88
C SER A 138 17.12 18.12 2.41
N ASP A 139 17.36 18.36 1.14
CA ASP A 139 18.64 18.15 0.48
C ASP A 139 19.04 19.40 -0.33
N GLU A 140 20.31 19.42 -0.75
CA GLU A 140 20.87 20.38 -1.71
C GLU A 140 21.31 19.66 -2.99
N GLY A 141 20.51 18.67 -3.44
CA GLY A 141 20.81 17.80 -4.57
C GLY A 141 20.53 18.41 -5.94
N GLY A 142 20.45 19.73 -6.08
CA GLY A 142 20.16 20.42 -7.34
C GLY A 142 18.68 20.49 -7.72
N GLY A 143 17.80 19.83 -6.98
CA GLY A 143 16.34 19.95 -7.15
C GLY A 143 15.76 19.26 -8.39
N VAL A 144 14.46 19.41 -8.58
CA VAL A 144 13.68 18.79 -9.66
C VAL A 144 12.93 19.89 -10.43
N PRO A 145 13.03 19.93 -11.77
CA PRO A 145 12.32 20.91 -12.59
C PRO A 145 10.80 20.85 -12.38
N ARG A 146 10.14 22.01 -12.42
CA ARG A 146 8.68 22.07 -12.20
C ARG A 146 7.88 21.30 -13.25
N SER A 147 8.41 21.12 -14.46
CA SER A 147 7.77 20.32 -15.52
C SER A 147 7.66 18.83 -15.15
N GLU A 148 8.55 18.33 -14.29
CA GLU A 148 8.63 16.90 -13.93
C GLU A 148 7.88 16.59 -12.61
N TRP A 149 7.42 17.60 -11.87
CA TRP A 149 6.78 17.42 -10.55
C TRP A 149 5.58 16.47 -10.56
N ARG A 150 4.77 16.47 -11.62
CA ARG A 150 3.61 15.57 -11.71
C ARG A 150 4.05 14.12 -11.86
N LYS A 151 5.15 13.89 -12.56
CA LYS A 151 5.67 12.55 -12.85
C LYS A 151 6.21 11.86 -11.60
N LEU A 152 6.71 12.62 -10.62
CA LEU A 152 7.17 12.08 -9.32
C LEU A 152 6.15 11.21 -8.58
N TRP A 153 4.85 11.42 -8.85
CA TRP A 153 3.76 10.68 -8.21
C TRP A 153 3.21 9.54 -9.08
N GLN A 154 3.74 9.35 -10.28
CA GLN A 154 3.33 8.29 -11.19
C GLN A 154 4.13 7.01 -10.86
N TYR A 155 3.43 5.91 -10.61
CA TYR A 155 4.05 4.60 -10.33
C TYR A 155 4.93 4.08 -11.47
N THR A 156 4.75 4.62 -12.67
CA THR A 156 5.46 4.25 -13.88
C THR A 156 6.67 5.14 -14.15
N TYR A 157 6.91 6.21 -13.40
CA TYR A 157 8.01 7.13 -13.66
C TYR A 157 9.16 6.89 -12.69
N SER A 158 10.38 6.76 -13.24
CA SER A 158 11.63 6.69 -12.49
C SER A 158 12.69 7.53 -13.20
N THR A 159 13.67 8.01 -12.45
CA THR A 159 14.89 8.63 -12.97
C THR A 159 16.07 7.66 -13.00
N ALA A 160 15.84 6.39 -12.62
CA ALA A 160 16.84 5.32 -12.72
C ALA A 160 17.01 4.87 -14.18
N ASP A 161 18.13 4.22 -14.48
CA ASP A 161 18.42 3.67 -15.81
C ASP A 161 17.47 2.51 -16.17
N ASP A 162 17.07 2.41 -17.44
CA ASP A 162 16.06 1.46 -17.93
C ASP A 162 16.53 0.00 -17.76
N ASP A 163 17.83 -0.26 -17.90
CA ASP A 163 18.42 -1.60 -17.70
C ASP A 163 18.31 -2.05 -16.24
N MET A 164 18.51 -1.12 -15.30
CA MET A 164 18.37 -1.37 -13.86
C MET A 164 16.90 -1.63 -13.51
N GLU A 165 15.98 -0.82 -14.03
CA GLU A 165 14.55 -0.94 -13.79
C GLU A 165 14.01 -2.32 -14.24
N ASN A 166 14.41 -2.81 -15.42
CA ASN A 166 14.03 -4.13 -15.93
C ASN A 166 14.52 -5.28 -15.03
N SER A 167 15.75 -5.19 -14.52
CA SER A 167 16.34 -6.22 -13.66
C SER A 167 15.61 -6.36 -12.31
N ILE A 168 15.07 -5.25 -11.77
CA ILE A 168 14.28 -5.23 -10.55
C ILE A 168 12.92 -5.90 -10.77
N TYR A 169 12.23 -5.60 -11.88
CA TYR A 169 10.92 -6.19 -12.17
C TYR A 169 10.97 -7.67 -12.51
N GLN A 170 12.08 -8.14 -13.10
CA GLN A 170 12.29 -9.56 -13.37
C GLN A 170 12.76 -10.33 -12.13
N GLY A 171 12.92 -9.65 -10.98
CA GLY A 171 13.38 -10.26 -9.73
C GLY A 171 14.82 -10.76 -9.78
N GLN A 172 15.61 -10.29 -10.76
CA GLN A 172 17.03 -10.62 -10.91
C GLN A 172 17.89 -9.84 -9.93
N VAL A 173 17.43 -8.65 -9.53
CA VAL A 173 18.09 -7.78 -8.56
C VAL A 173 17.17 -7.53 -7.37
N ASN A 174 17.72 -7.65 -6.15
CA ASN A 174 16.98 -7.33 -4.96
C ASN A 174 16.82 -5.81 -4.84
N PHE A 175 15.57 -5.35 -4.79
CA PHE A 175 15.24 -3.94 -4.61
C PHE A 175 15.93 -3.30 -3.38
N ARG A 176 16.25 -4.09 -2.35
CA ARG A 176 16.91 -3.60 -1.14
C ARG A 176 18.38 -3.22 -1.35
N ASP A 177 18.97 -3.64 -2.45
CA ASP A 177 20.40 -3.44 -2.74
C ASP A 177 20.66 -2.16 -3.56
N HIS A 178 19.60 -1.43 -3.96
CA HIS A 178 19.69 -0.21 -4.77
C HIS A 178 18.90 0.95 -4.15
N PHE A 179 19.51 2.14 -4.11
CA PHE A 179 18.89 3.35 -3.54
C PHE A 179 17.85 3.98 -4.49
N CYS A 180 18.07 3.92 -5.80
CA CYS A 180 17.09 4.30 -6.82
C CYS A 180 16.37 3.03 -7.32
N GLY A 181 15.23 2.71 -6.71
CA GLY A 181 14.41 1.58 -7.14
C GLY A 181 13.61 1.87 -8.43
N GLY A 182 12.55 1.10 -8.68
CA GLY A 182 11.69 1.25 -9.87
C GLY A 182 10.67 2.40 -9.84
N GLY A 183 10.99 3.55 -9.23
CA GLY A 183 10.12 4.74 -9.28
C GLY A 183 8.89 4.76 -8.35
N TYR A 184 8.60 3.69 -7.62
CA TYR A 184 7.41 3.60 -6.76
C TYR A 184 7.59 4.11 -5.31
N GLY A 185 8.79 4.54 -4.92
CA GLY A 185 9.10 4.94 -3.54
C GLY A 185 8.26 6.11 -3.01
N LEU A 186 8.20 7.21 -3.77
CA LEU A 186 7.42 8.40 -3.39
C LEU A 186 5.90 8.12 -3.36
N PRO A 187 5.29 7.53 -4.41
CA PRO A 187 3.88 7.15 -4.38
C PRO A 187 3.52 6.22 -3.21
N ILE A 188 4.36 5.21 -2.92
CA ILE A 188 4.12 4.26 -1.81
C ILE A 188 4.27 4.95 -0.46
N SER A 189 5.29 5.78 -0.26
CA SER A 189 5.49 6.54 0.97
C SER A 189 4.27 7.42 1.29
N ARG A 190 3.68 8.00 0.24
CA ARG A 190 2.45 8.79 0.35
C ARG A 190 1.24 7.94 0.77
N LEU A 191 1.09 6.73 0.20
CA LEU A 191 0.05 5.78 0.65
C LEU A 191 0.21 5.43 2.13
N PHE A 192 1.44 5.16 2.59
CA PHE A 192 1.71 4.87 3.99
C PHE A 192 1.31 6.02 4.93
N ALA A 193 1.65 7.26 4.57
CA ALA A 193 1.23 8.42 5.37
C ALA A 193 -0.30 8.55 5.40
N ARG A 194 -0.94 8.44 4.24
CA ARG A 194 -2.40 8.55 4.08
C ARG A 194 -3.17 7.45 4.78
N TYR A 195 -2.58 6.27 5.00
CA TYR A 195 -3.26 5.14 5.62
C TYR A 195 -3.91 5.50 6.97
N PHE A 196 -3.29 6.41 7.75
CA PHE A 196 -3.87 6.97 8.97
C PHE A 196 -4.13 8.49 8.85
N GLY A 197 -4.54 8.96 7.68
CA GLY A 197 -4.94 10.34 7.39
C GLY A 197 -3.81 11.37 7.25
N GLY A 198 -2.55 10.93 7.25
CA GLY A 198 -1.40 11.79 6.98
C GLY A 198 -1.25 12.14 5.50
N GLU A 199 -0.13 12.79 5.17
CA GLU A 199 0.19 13.16 3.79
C GLU A 199 1.72 13.25 3.58
N VAL A 200 2.18 13.05 2.35
CA VAL A 200 3.53 13.40 1.93
C VAL A 200 3.45 14.48 0.87
N THR A 201 4.11 15.62 1.13
CA THR A 201 4.23 16.71 0.17
C THR A 201 5.68 16.92 -0.23
N PHE A 202 5.88 17.34 -1.49
CA PHE A 202 7.19 17.55 -2.08
C PHE A 202 7.27 18.98 -2.59
N VAL A 203 8.39 19.65 -2.28
CA VAL A 203 8.73 20.98 -2.77
C VAL A 203 10.16 20.92 -3.26
N SER A 204 10.44 21.57 -4.39
CA SER A 204 11.79 21.59 -4.94
C SER A 204 12.11 22.92 -5.60
N SER A 205 13.38 23.29 -5.51
CA SER A 205 13.98 24.44 -6.16
C SER A 205 15.06 23.94 -7.12
N GLU A 206 14.74 23.98 -8.41
CA GLU A 206 15.67 23.61 -9.48
C GLU A 206 16.96 24.44 -9.40
N GLY A 207 18.11 23.77 -9.51
CA GLY A 207 19.44 24.33 -9.30
C GLY A 207 19.90 24.38 -7.84
N PHE A 208 19.05 24.03 -6.86
CA PHE A 208 19.41 24.08 -5.44
C PHE A 208 19.17 22.75 -4.72
N GLY A 209 17.92 22.32 -4.57
CA GLY A 209 17.61 21.17 -3.73
C GLY A 209 16.12 20.94 -3.54
N SER A 210 15.79 19.84 -2.87
CA SER A 210 14.40 19.45 -2.61
C SER A 210 14.09 19.35 -1.12
N SER A 211 12.80 19.34 -0.81
CA SER A 211 12.27 19.14 0.53
C SER A 211 11.01 18.30 0.49
N VAL A 212 10.97 17.28 1.33
CA VAL A 212 9.80 16.43 1.56
C VAL A 212 9.25 16.72 2.95
N PHE A 213 7.94 16.88 3.05
CA PHE A 213 7.24 17.02 4.32
C PHE A 213 6.32 15.82 4.51
N ILE A 214 6.55 15.06 5.57
CA ILE A 214 5.74 13.91 5.98
C ILE A 214 4.87 14.36 7.14
N GLN A 215 3.56 14.31 6.94
CA GLN A 215 2.54 14.67 7.92
C GLN A 215 1.87 13.40 8.44
N ALA A 216 1.71 13.30 9.75
CA ALA A 216 1.03 12.19 10.40
C ALA A 216 0.12 12.67 11.55
N HIS A 217 -0.98 11.97 11.79
CA HIS A 217 -1.88 12.28 12.90
C HIS A 217 -1.24 11.90 14.24
N ARG A 218 -1.06 12.91 15.11
CA ARG A 218 -0.37 12.75 16.41
C ARG A 218 -1.10 11.86 17.41
N LEU A 219 -2.43 11.86 17.41
CA LEU A 219 -3.23 11.27 18.50
C LEU A 219 -3.63 9.80 18.26
N GLY A 220 -3.34 9.24 17.09
CA GLY A 220 -3.70 7.86 16.76
C GLY A 220 -5.21 7.57 16.74
N LYS A 221 -6.05 8.61 16.71
CA LYS A 221 -7.52 8.53 16.66
C LYS A 221 -8.08 8.40 15.24
N GLN A 222 -7.25 8.64 14.24
CA GLN A 222 -7.63 8.48 12.84
C GLN A 222 -7.71 6.99 12.52
N ALA A 223 -8.81 6.59 11.91
CA ALA A 223 -9.02 5.21 11.48
C ALA A 223 -8.28 4.93 10.16
N GLU A 224 -7.97 3.67 9.91
CA GLU A 224 -7.41 3.20 8.63
C GLU A 224 -8.25 3.69 7.44
N LEU A 225 -7.61 4.26 6.43
CA LEU A 225 -8.21 4.48 5.11
C LEU A 225 -8.15 3.18 4.31
N VAL A 226 -9.21 2.37 4.40
CA VAL A 226 -9.34 1.10 3.67
C VAL A 226 -10.24 1.30 2.43
N PRO A 227 -9.84 0.80 1.24
CA PRO A 227 -10.68 0.83 0.05
C PRO A 227 -12.09 0.26 0.33
N GLY A 228 -13.13 0.95 -0.17
CA GLY A 228 -14.54 0.62 0.06
C GLY A 228 -15.27 1.48 1.10
N HIS A 229 -14.60 2.39 1.81
CA HIS A 229 -15.23 3.47 2.60
C HIS A 229 -15.41 4.78 1.82
N THR A 230 -14.87 4.83 0.61
CA THR A 230 -14.96 5.97 -0.29
C THR A 230 -15.26 5.45 -1.69
N ASN A 231 -16.39 5.86 -2.28
CA ASN A 231 -16.52 5.82 -3.73
C ASN A 231 -15.33 6.61 -4.30
N PHE A 232 -14.41 5.93 -4.99
CA PHE A 232 -13.42 6.61 -5.82
C PHE A 232 -14.17 7.19 -7.02
N THR A 233 -14.82 8.32 -6.82
CA THR A 233 -15.39 9.10 -7.91
C THR A 233 -14.22 9.79 -8.59
N LEU A 234 -13.71 9.19 -9.67
CA LEU A 234 -12.79 9.86 -10.58
C LEU A 234 -13.58 11.00 -11.24
N GLN A 235 -13.51 12.20 -10.67
CA GLN A 235 -14.09 13.36 -11.36
C GLN A 235 -13.21 13.72 -12.57
N PRO A 236 -13.81 13.94 -13.76
CA PRO A 236 -13.07 14.44 -14.92
C PRO A 236 -12.40 15.77 -14.60
N LEU A 237 -11.20 15.97 -15.13
CA LEU A 237 -10.48 17.24 -15.07
C LEU A 237 -11.29 18.32 -15.81
N THR A 238 -11.98 19.18 -15.07
CA THR A 238 -12.47 20.45 -15.62
C THR A 238 -11.38 21.50 -15.41
N PHE A 239 -10.86 22.03 -16.51
CA PHE A 239 -10.05 23.25 -16.54
C PHE A 239 -10.96 24.46 -16.68
#